data_AF-A0A7T3BKQ3-F1
#
_entry.id   AF-A0A7T3BKQ3-F1
#
_cell.length_a   1.000
_cell.length_b   1.000
_cell.length_c   1.000
_cell.angle_alpha   90.00
_cell.angle_beta   90.00
_cell.angle_gamma   90.00
#
_symmetry.space_group_name_H-M   'P 1'
#
loop_
_entity.id
_entity.type
_entity.pdbx_description
1 polymer ?
#
loop_
_entity_poly.entity_id
_entity_poly.type
_entity_poly.pdbx_seq_one_letter_code
_entity_poly.pdbx_strand_id
1 'polypeptide(L)' 'MRTHIRTCVYHDSSTKGFKHGIKHKRHDCWRGEISVFQRGEDGKLHRTHRIRKRFATPEQAKEWTKTHDVSRTQQP' A
#
# COMPACT_ATOMS: atom_id res chain seq x y z
N MET A 1 20.82 7.91 -5.93
CA MET A 1 19.37 8.18 -6.06
C MET A 1 18.69 7.92 -4.73
N ARG A 2 17.96 8.90 -4.17
CA ARG A 2 17.25 8.71 -2.90
C ARG A 2 15.87 8.11 -3.18
N THR A 3 15.69 6.86 -2.80
CA THR A 3 14.39 6.17 -2.85
C THR A 3 13.58 6.58 -1.62
N HIS A 4 12.33 6.98 -1.83
CA HIS A 4 11.38 7.27 -0.75
C HIS A 4 10.28 6.21 -0.75
N ILE A 5 10.12 5.52 0.39
CA ILE A 5 9.08 4.51 0.55
C ILE A 5 7.99 5.13 1.43
N ARG A 6 6.74 5.01 0.98
CA ARG A 6 5.56 5.36 1.76
C ARG A 6 4.69 4.15 1.90
N THR A 7 4.37 3.81 3.14
CA THR A 7 3.40 2.76 3.46
C THR A 7 2.06 3.37 3.89
N CYS A 8 0.96 2.71 3.58
CA CYS A 8 -0.34 3.06 4.12
C CYS A 8 -1.22 1.84 4.33
N VAL A 9 -2.12 1.94 5.29
CA VAL A 9 -3.13 0.94 5.59
C VAL A 9 -4.50 1.61 5.53
N TYR A 10 -5.43 1.01 4.80
CA TYR A 10 -6.80 1.52 4.69
C TYR A 10 -7.81 0.37 4.62
N HIS A 11 -9.01 0.62 5.12
CA HIS A 11 -10.12 -0.30 5.02
C HIS A 11 -10.79 -0.15 3.65
N ASP A 12 -10.96 -1.27 2.94
CA ASP A 12 -11.67 -1.33 1.66
C ASP A 12 -13.11 -1.79 1.91
N SER A 13 -13.93 -0.87 2.43
CA SER A 13 -15.37 -1.03 2.62
C SER A 13 -16.18 -0.87 1.33
N SER A 14 -15.52 -0.84 0.17
CA SER A 14 -16.17 -0.54 -1.11
C SER A 14 -17.36 -1.46 -1.37
N THR A 15 -18.56 -0.90 -1.35
CA THR A 15 -19.79 -1.59 -1.78
C THR A 15 -20.07 -1.44 -3.28
N LYS A 16 -19.06 -0.94 -4.02
CA LYS A 16 -18.91 -0.85 -5.49
C LYS A 16 -19.75 -1.85 -6.30
N GLY A 17 -19.57 -3.12 -5.96
CA GLY A 17 -20.13 -4.27 -6.69
C GLY A 17 -21.56 -4.64 -6.28
N PHE A 18 -22.01 -4.28 -5.08
CA PHE A 18 -23.31 -4.69 -4.55
C PHE A 18 -24.47 -4.08 -5.36
N LYS A 19 -24.36 -2.81 -5.74
CA LYS A 19 -25.38 -2.13 -6.56
C LYS A 19 -25.56 -2.72 -7.96
N HIS A 20 -24.61 -3.52 -8.43
CA HIS A 20 -24.67 -4.20 -9.72
C HIS A 20 -24.88 -5.72 -9.58
N GLY A 21 -25.29 -6.20 -8.40
CA GLY A 21 -25.49 -7.64 -8.15
C GLY A 21 -24.19 -8.47 -8.19
N ILE A 22 -23.03 -7.83 -8.26
CA ILE A 22 -21.74 -8.51 -8.30
C ILE A 22 -21.39 -8.88 -6.86
N LYS A 23 -21.66 -10.15 -6.49
CA LYS A 23 -21.15 -10.77 -5.26
C LYS A 23 -19.62 -10.94 -5.37
N HIS A 24 -18.88 -9.86 -5.24
CA HIS A 24 -17.44 -9.94 -5.11
C HIS A 24 -17.10 -10.57 -3.75
N LYS A 25 -16.35 -11.68 -3.76
CA LYS A 25 -15.78 -12.37 -2.57
C LYS A 25 -14.88 -11.51 -1.66
N ARG A 26 -14.72 -10.20 -1.92
CA ARG A 26 -13.53 -9.41 -1.57
C ARG A 26 -13.87 -8.01 -1.03
N HIS A 27 -15.00 -7.89 -0.35
CA HIS A 27 -15.45 -6.67 0.31
C HIS A 27 -15.33 -6.86 1.82
N ASP A 28 -15.00 -5.77 2.54
CA ASP A 28 -14.68 -5.79 3.97
C ASP A 28 -13.30 -6.43 4.28
N CYS A 29 -12.23 -5.79 3.76
CA CYS A 29 -10.87 -6.20 4.08
C CYS A 29 -9.96 -5.00 4.28
N TRP A 30 -8.88 -5.21 5.00
CA TRP A 30 -7.83 -4.22 5.17
C TRP A 30 -6.82 -4.33 4.04
N ARG A 31 -6.35 -3.20 3.53
CA ARG A 31 -5.32 -3.14 2.50
C ARG A 31 -4.07 -2.50 3.07
N GLY A 32 -2.97 -3.24 2.97
CA GLY A 32 -1.64 -2.67 3.07
C GLY A 32 -1.16 -2.26 1.68
N GLU A 33 -0.60 -1.06 1.58
CA GLU A 33 -0.04 -0.52 0.35
C GLU A 33 1.36 0.04 0.62
N ILE A 34 2.28 -0.29 -0.27
CA ILE A 34 3.67 0.20 -0.26
C ILE A 34 3.89 0.88 -1.59
N SER A 35 4.22 2.17 -1.55
CA SER A 35 4.56 2.97 -2.71
C SER A 35 6.02 3.34 -2.65
N VAL A 36 6.76 3.03 -3.71
CA VAL A 36 8.16 3.42 -3.88
C VAL A 36 8.19 4.62 -4.81
N PHE A 37 8.85 5.67 -4.37
CA PHE A 37 9.06 6.90 -5.11
C PHE A 37 10.54 7.12 -5.35
N GLN A 38 10.86 7.65 -6.52
CA GLN A 38 12.20 8.09 -6.87
C GLN A 38 12.14 9.51 -7.41
N ARG A 39 13.20 10.27 -7.18
CA ARG A 39 13.30 11.62 -7.71
C ARG A 39 13.72 11.54 -9.18
N GLY A 40 12.89 12.08 -10.07
CA GLY A 40 13.20 12.19 -11.48
C GLY A 40 14.19 13.32 -11.76
N GLU A 41 14.65 13.42 -13.01
CA GLU A 41 15.50 14.51 -13.49
C GLU A 41 14.82 15.88 -13.38
N ASP A 42 13.48 15.91 -13.44
CA ASP A 42 12.63 17.07 -13.21
C ASP A 42 12.58 17.53 -11.73
N GLY A 43 13.31 16.85 -10.84
CA GLY A 43 13.35 17.14 -9.41
C GLY A 43 12.07 16.74 -8.66
N LYS A 44 11.09 16.09 -9.30
CA LYS A 44 9.83 15.66 -8.67
C LYS A 44 9.90 14.21 -8.21
N LEU A 45 9.08 13.86 -7.22
CA LEU A 45 8.93 12.48 -6.74
C LEU A 45 7.94 11.74 -7.64
N HIS A 46 8.44 10.77 -8.39
CA HIS A 46 7.62 9.89 -9.23
C HIS A 46 7.44 8.55 -8.53
N ARG A 47 6.20 8.05 -8.50
CA ARG A 47 5.93 6.71 -7.97
C ARG A 47 6.35 5.67 -9.01
N THR A 48 7.43 4.95 -8.73
CA THR A 48 7.99 3.94 -9.65
C THR A 48 7.43 2.55 -9.37
N HIS A 49 7.07 2.24 -8.12
CA HIS A 49 6.52 0.94 -7.78
C HIS A 49 5.36 1.05 -6.79
N ARG A 50 4.42 0.10 -6.88
CA ARG A 50 3.26 0.02 -5.98
C ARG A 50 2.90 -1.44 -5.69
N ILE A 51 3.01 -1.84 -4.43
CA ILE A 51 2.61 -3.17 -3.95
C ILE A 51 1.35 -3.01 -3.12
N ARG A 52 0.34 -3.87 -3.36
CA ARG A 52 -0.91 -3.89 -2.59
C ARG A 52 -1.24 -5.31 -2.18
N LYS A 53 -1.54 -5.50 -0.90
CA LYS A 53 -1.97 -6.79 -0.35
C LYS A 53 -3.19 -6.59 0.55
N ARG A 54 -4.04 -7.62 0.62
CA ARG A 54 -5.26 -7.64 1.44
C ARG A 54 -5.04 -8.48 2.69
N PHE A 55 -5.73 -8.09 3.75
CA PHE A 55 -5.66 -8.69 5.08
C PHE A 55 -7.05 -8.72 5.71
N ALA A 56 -7.24 -9.67 6.63
CA ALA A 56 -8.48 -9.76 7.39
C ALA A 56 -8.56 -8.67 8.47
N THR A 57 -7.42 -8.32 9.07
CA THR A 57 -7.36 -7.34 10.17
C THR A 57 -6.42 -6.18 9.85
N PRO A 58 -6.63 -5.00 10.47
CA PRO A 58 -5.73 -3.85 10.30
C PRO A 58 -4.32 -4.13 10.83
N GLU A 59 -4.20 -4.95 11.87
CA GLU A 59 -2.93 -5.30 12.53
C GLU A 59 -2.02 -6.07 11.57
N GLN A 60 -2.57 -7.09 10.88
CA GLN A 60 -1.83 -7.87 9.88
C GLN A 60 -1.36 -6.97 8.72
N ALA A 61 -2.21 -6.04 8.28
CA ALA A 61 -1.84 -5.08 7.24
C ALA A 61 -0.70 -4.17 7.69
N LYS A 62 -0.78 -3.64 8.92
CA LYS A 62 0.27 -2.80 9.52
C LYS A 62 1.57 -3.56 9.66
N GLU A 63 1.55 -4.76 10.21
CA GLU A 63 2.74 -5.59 10.39
C GLU A 63 3.42 -5.91 9.05
N TRP A 64 2.65 -6.28 8.03
CA TRP A 64 3.19 -6.50 6.70
C TRP A 64 3.75 -5.23 6.06
N THR A 65 3.13 -4.06 6.26
CA THR A 65 3.71 -2.81 5.76
C THR A 65 5.03 -2.43 6.45
N LYS A 66 5.19 -2.76 7.74
CA LYS A 66 6.43 -2.51 8.50
C LYS A 66 7.62 -3.27 7.92
N THR A 67 7.43 -4.49 7.40
CA THR A 67 8.53 -5.26 6.80
C THR A 67 9.09 -4.62 5.54
N HIS A 68 8.34 -3.71 4.91
CA HIS A 68 8.74 -2.99 3.71
C HIS A 68 9.06 -1.52 3.98
N ASP A 69 8.92 -1.07 5.22
CA ASP A 69 9.41 0.23 5.69
C ASP A 69 10.93 0.17 5.93
N VAL A 70 11.65 -0.28 4.91
CA VAL A 70 13.12 -0.48 4.92
C VAL A 70 13.90 0.84 4.88
N SER A 71 13.25 1.99 5.11
CA SER A 71 13.98 3.20 5.52
C SER A 71 14.66 3.07 6.87
N ARG A 72 14.44 1.97 7.63
CA ARG A 72 15.24 1.64 8.83
C ARG A 72 16.51 0.82 8.57
N THR A 73 16.74 0.27 7.37
CA THR A 73 17.92 -0.58 7.07
C THR A 73 18.92 0.06 6.13
N GLN A 74 18.78 1.36 5.85
CA GLN A 74 19.85 2.16 5.24
C GLN A 74 20.22 3.29 6.20
N GLN A 75 20.72 2.92 7.38
CA GLN A 75 21.65 3.79 8.10
C GLN A 75 23.07 3.51 7.56
N PRO A 76 23.90 4.54 7.40
CA PRO A 76 25.22 4.46 6.77
C PRO A 76 26.19 3.52 7.49
#